data_AF-A0A2P6TVL8-F1
#
_entry.id   AF-A0A2P6TVL8-F1
#
_cell.length_a   1.000
_cell.length_b   1.000
_cell.length_c   1.000
_cell.angle_alpha   90.00
_cell.angle_beta   90.00
_cell.angle_gamma   90.00
#
_symmetry.space_group_name_H-M   'P 1'
#
loop_
_entity.id
_entity.type
_entity.pdbx_description
1 polymer ?
#
loop_
_entity_poly.entity_id
_entity_poly.type
_entity_poly.pdbx_seq_one_letter_code
_entity_poly.pdbx_strand_id
1 'polypeptide(L)'
;MTVALPGAPPGEDKAVLNVEVCLRPDSAAELGAVRAAALQFITSLSSVRYAEGPLHPPPGQHPLLDAHVQSIRVVDLAPGRIPPGRLLLQWDVAWQVCVFALDSEGAADDDEGEDGTPAYREWVLPAAEFHGSWETLYYESEIKQRLLRYATSALLFSESRVNPQLISWNRVVLLHGPPGTGKTSLCQALAQKLTIRLGDKYPQGGVLVEVNAHSLFSKWFSESGKLVSRLFAKIQEVVDEPDTLVFVLIDEVESLTAARKGAVAGSEPADAIRAVNALLTRLDQLKAAPNVMVLTTSNITEAIDLAFVDRADIKAYIGNPNEQARYEILRGCIAELATAGIITDSHPLLSHPEAACLAEEPLAAAAGEAAAGEAAAYAAAEAAADGGSPGEAGAGGSCCMEEETESLQAQYLSRCLLEVARAADGFSGRTLRKLPFLAHASHDFPGGRCSCLQYVSALLAAVQAERADRATLSSGGHT
;
A
#
# COMPACT_ATOMS: atom_id res chain seq x y z
N MET A 1 -13.00 -40.86 -9.30
CA MET A 1 -11.85 -39.95 -9.18
C MET A 1 -12.36 -38.68 -8.54
N THR A 2 -12.11 -38.52 -7.26
CA THR A 2 -12.72 -37.51 -6.39
C THR A 2 -11.90 -36.22 -6.52
N VAL A 3 -12.51 -35.18 -7.08
CA VAL A 3 -11.94 -33.82 -7.12
C VAL A 3 -11.94 -33.30 -5.67
N ALA A 4 -10.74 -33.03 -5.13
CA ALA A 4 -10.59 -32.40 -3.83
C ALA A 4 -10.91 -30.89 -3.96
N LEU A 5 -11.93 -30.44 -3.24
CA LEU A 5 -12.21 -29.01 -3.03
C LEU A 5 -11.05 -28.37 -2.24
N PRO A 6 -10.62 -27.14 -2.56
CA PRO A 6 -9.70 -26.41 -1.70
C PRO A 6 -10.47 -25.89 -0.47
N GLY A 7 -10.04 -26.32 0.72
CA GLY A 7 -10.55 -25.82 1.99
C GLY A 7 -11.68 -26.66 2.59
N ALA A 8 -11.33 -27.73 3.30
CA ALA A 8 -12.18 -28.16 4.41
C ALA A 8 -12.30 -26.98 5.38
N PRO A 9 -13.50 -26.67 5.93
CA PRO A 9 -13.58 -25.66 6.98
C PRO A 9 -12.62 -26.08 8.10
N PRO A 10 -11.75 -25.17 8.60
CA PRO A 10 -10.96 -25.48 9.78
C PRO A 10 -11.94 -25.94 10.86
N GLY A 11 -11.61 -27.02 11.57
CA GLY A 11 -12.37 -27.42 12.76
C GLY A 11 -12.62 -26.17 13.61
N GLU A 12 -13.84 -26.01 14.11
CA GLU A 12 -14.54 -24.74 14.40
C GLU A 12 -13.79 -23.65 15.21
N ASP A 13 -12.59 -23.92 15.74
CA ASP A 13 -11.79 -23.03 16.59
C ASP A 13 -10.40 -22.61 16.08
N LYS A 14 -9.91 -23.05 14.91
CA LYS A 14 -8.56 -22.63 14.46
C LYS A 14 -8.50 -21.20 13.92
N ALA A 15 -7.43 -20.49 14.26
CA ALA A 15 -7.07 -19.19 13.71
C ALA A 15 -6.51 -19.36 12.28
N VAL A 16 -7.08 -18.68 11.29
CA VAL A 16 -6.55 -18.71 9.92
C VAL A 16 -5.45 -17.65 9.78
N LEU A 17 -4.24 -18.06 9.43
CA LEU A 17 -3.12 -17.16 9.14
C LEU A 17 -2.72 -17.24 7.67
N ASN A 18 -2.73 -16.08 7.01
CA ASN A 18 -2.27 -15.95 5.63
C ASN A 18 -0.77 -15.70 5.62
N VAL A 19 -0.06 -16.45 4.77
CA VAL A 19 1.39 -16.33 4.58
C VAL A 19 1.68 -16.11 3.11
N GLU A 20 2.41 -15.04 2.84
CA GLU A 20 2.86 -14.66 1.51
C GLU A 20 4.35 -14.98 1.38
N VAL A 21 4.70 -15.74 0.34
CA VAL A 21 6.07 -16.18 0.02
C VAL A 21 6.45 -15.58 -1.32
N CYS A 22 7.36 -14.61 -1.30
CA CYS A 22 7.86 -13.95 -2.50
C CYS A 22 9.14 -14.64 -2.98
N LEU A 23 9.16 -15.09 -4.23
CA LEU A 23 10.36 -15.61 -4.88
C LEU A 23 11.35 -14.50 -5.23
N ARG A 24 12.63 -14.87 -5.34
CA ARG A 24 13.65 -13.99 -5.92
C ARG A 24 13.40 -13.83 -7.43
N PRO A 25 13.73 -12.67 -8.03
CA PRO A 25 13.50 -12.42 -9.46
C PRO A 25 14.21 -13.41 -10.39
N ASP A 26 15.36 -13.94 -9.97
CA ASP A 26 16.19 -14.90 -10.72
C ASP A 26 15.81 -16.37 -10.48
N SER A 27 14.78 -16.63 -9.66
CA SER A 27 14.38 -17.98 -9.29
C SER A 27 13.56 -18.66 -10.39
N ALA A 28 14.04 -19.81 -10.86
CA ALA A 28 13.30 -20.73 -11.73
C ALA A 28 12.60 -21.88 -10.96
N ALA A 29 12.45 -21.76 -9.64
CA ALA A 29 11.85 -22.81 -8.83
C ALA A 29 10.34 -22.95 -9.07
N GLU A 30 9.85 -24.18 -9.09
CA GLU A 30 8.42 -24.48 -9.20
C GLU A 30 7.67 -23.99 -7.95
N LEU A 31 6.60 -23.21 -8.15
CA LEU A 31 5.79 -22.64 -7.06
C LEU A 31 5.27 -23.69 -6.08
N GLY A 32 4.86 -24.87 -6.57
CA GLY A 32 4.37 -25.97 -5.74
C GLY A 32 5.45 -26.54 -4.80
N ALA A 33 6.68 -26.70 -5.29
CA ALA A 33 7.81 -27.19 -4.49
C ALA A 33 8.20 -26.18 -3.40
N VAL A 34 8.23 -24.88 -3.75
CA VAL A 34 8.48 -23.79 -2.79
C VAL A 34 7.38 -23.75 -1.73
N ARG A 35 6.11 -23.89 -2.14
CA ARG A 35 4.97 -23.92 -1.21
C ARG A 35 5.07 -25.07 -0.22
N ALA A 36 5.44 -26.27 -0.70
CA ALA A 36 5.63 -27.43 0.16
C ALA A 36 6.78 -27.22 1.16
N ALA A 37 7.91 -26.65 0.71
CA ALA A 37 9.05 -26.32 1.58
C ALA A 37 8.68 -25.25 2.62
N ALA A 38 7.94 -24.21 2.22
CA ALA A 38 7.46 -23.17 3.12
C ALA A 38 6.49 -23.72 4.16
N LEU A 39 5.55 -24.58 3.76
CA LEU A 39 4.66 -25.28 4.67
C LEU A 39 5.43 -26.17 5.64
N GLN A 40 6.46 -26.88 5.20
CA GLN A 40 7.30 -27.70 6.07
C GLN A 40 8.02 -26.84 7.13
N PHE A 41 8.57 -25.70 6.72
CA PHE A 41 9.15 -24.73 7.65
C PHE A 41 8.12 -24.21 8.66
N ILE A 42 6.99 -23.68 8.18
CA ILE A 42 5.95 -23.08 9.01
C ILE A 42 5.35 -24.12 9.98
N THR A 43 5.24 -25.38 9.54
CA THR A 43 4.73 -26.47 10.38
C THR A 43 5.72 -26.99 11.41
N SER A 44 7.01 -26.68 11.26
CA SER A 44 8.04 -26.98 12.26
C SER A 44 8.03 -26.00 13.45
N LEU A 45 7.39 -24.83 13.30
CA LEU A 45 7.28 -23.84 14.37
C LEU A 45 6.42 -24.40 15.51
N SER A 46 6.89 -24.28 16.75
CA SER A 46 6.11 -24.67 17.94
C SER A 46 4.98 -23.68 18.23
N SER A 47 5.22 -22.41 17.95
CA SER A 47 4.31 -21.30 18.19
C SER A 47 4.60 -20.15 17.24
N VAL A 48 3.59 -19.30 17.03
CA VAL A 48 3.70 -18.07 16.24
C VAL A 48 3.03 -16.93 16.99
N ARG A 49 3.59 -15.74 16.89
CA ARG A 49 2.95 -14.53 17.40
C ARG A 49 1.85 -14.10 16.42
N TYR A 50 0.65 -13.78 16.92
CA TYR A 50 -0.43 -13.19 16.13
C TYR A 50 -0.11 -11.73 15.79
N ALA A 51 0.86 -11.54 14.90
CA ALA A 51 1.33 -10.25 14.41
C ALA A 51 1.72 -10.39 12.93
N GLU A 52 1.46 -9.35 12.15
CA GLU A 52 1.97 -9.26 10.79
C GLU A 52 3.49 -9.05 10.84
N GLY A 53 4.21 -9.63 9.89
CA GLY A 53 5.67 -9.49 9.87
C GLY A 53 6.39 -10.64 9.17
N PRO A 54 7.72 -10.52 9.05
CA PRO A 54 8.54 -11.54 8.42
C PRO A 54 8.68 -12.80 9.27
N LEU A 55 8.70 -13.95 8.60
CA LEU A 55 9.11 -15.23 9.15
C LEU A 55 10.46 -15.60 8.56
N HIS A 56 11.45 -15.85 9.42
CA HIS A 56 12.79 -16.20 9.00
C HIS A 56 13.02 -17.70 9.21
N PRO A 57 13.24 -18.49 8.14
CA PRO A 57 13.68 -19.87 8.30
C PRO A 57 15.07 -19.91 8.93
N PRO A 58 15.37 -20.90 9.80
CA PRO A 58 16.70 -21.07 10.35
C PRO A 58 17.70 -21.33 9.21
N PRO A 59 18.86 -20.66 9.21
CA PRO A 59 19.81 -20.74 8.11
C PRO A 59 20.30 -22.18 7.89
N GLY A 60 20.27 -22.64 6.63
CA GLY A 60 20.79 -23.95 6.23
C GLY A 60 19.85 -25.14 6.50
N GLN A 61 18.67 -24.92 7.10
CA GLN A 61 17.69 -25.99 7.31
C GLN A 61 16.78 -26.22 6.09
N HIS A 62 16.59 -25.19 5.27
CA HIS A 62 15.70 -25.24 4.10
C HIS A 62 16.42 -24.72 2.85
N PRO A 63 17.28 -25.53 2.21
CA PRO A 63 18.11 -25.11 1.08
C PRO A 63 17.32 -24.50 -0.08
N LEU A 64 16.11 -25.01 -0.34
CA LEU A 64 15.23 -24.49 -1.39
C LEU A 64 14.74 -23.07 -1.05
N LEU A 65 14.34 -22.83 0.20
CA LEU A 65 13.91 -21.50 0.65
C LEU A 65 15.12 -20.53 0.64
N ASP A 66 16.27 -20.98 1.15
CA ASP A 66 17.49 -20.18 1.21
C ASP A 66 18.00 -19.76 -0.19
N ALA A 67 17.80 -20.61 -1.20
CA ALA A 67 18.23 -20.34 -2.57
C ALA A 67 17.22 -19.49 -3.37
N HIS A 68 15.92 -19.69 -3.17
CA HIS A 68 14.90 -19.21 -4.10
C HIS A 68 13.93 -18.17 -3.52
N VAL A 69 13.82 -18.06 -2.19
CA VAL A 69 12.85 -17.18 -1.55
C VAL A 69 13.49 -15.86 -1.14
N GLN A 70 12.83 -14.76 -1.48
CA GLN A 70 13.21 -13.42 -1.07
C GLN A 70 12.64 -13.08 0.31
N SER A 71 11.36 -13.39 0.55
CA SER A 71 10.73 -13.16 1.84
C SER A 71 9.55 -14.08 2.11
N ILE A 72 9.32 -14.38 3.40
CA ILE A 72 8.14 -15.08 3.90
C ILE A 72 7.51 -14.15 4.93
N ARG A 73 6.22 -13.83 4.81
CA ARG A 73 5.54 -12.88 5.71
C ARG A 73 4.15 -13.34 6.10
N VAL A 74 3.80 -13.18 7.38
CA VAL A 74 2.41 -13.27 7.87
C VAL A 74 1.71 -11.95 7.57
N VAL A 75 0.52 -12.01 6.99
CA VAL A 75 -0.21 -10.86 6.45
C VAL A 75 -1.72 -10.95 6.71
N ASP A 76 -2.39 -9.79 6.65
CA ASP A 76 -3.84 -9.61 6.76
C ASP A 76 -4.47 -10.41 7.90
N LEU A 77 -4.06 -10.09 9.13
CA LEU A 77 -4.66 -10.70 10.30
C LEU A 77 -6.14 -10.33 10.42
N ALA A 78 -6.98 -11.31 10.73
CA ALA A 78 -8.39 -11.08 10.94
C ALA A 78 -8.61 -10.20 12.20
N PRO A 79 -9.33 -9.08 12.10
CA PRO A 79 -9.60 -8.24 13.25
C PRO A 79 -10.53 -8.94 14.26
N GLY A 80 -10.33 -8.66 15.54
CA GLY A 80 -11.31 -8.91 16.61
C GLY A 80 -11.36 -10.31 17.23
N ARG A 81 -10.95 -11.41 16.54
CA ARG A 81 -11.03 -12.76 17.15
C ARG A 81 -9.88 -13.03 18.13
N ILE A 82 -8.71 -12.47 17.88
CA ILE A 82 -7.48 -12.73 18.65
C ILE A 82 -6.75 -11.39 18.85
N PRO A 83 -6.34 -11.05 20.10
CA PRO A 83 -5.60 -9.82 20.34
C PRO A 83 -4.24 -9.86 19.64
N PRO A 84 -3.79 -8.74 19.02
CA PRO A 84 -2.47 -8.63 18.43
C PRO A 84 -1.38 -8.99 19.42
N GLY A 85 -0.33 -9.66 18.96
CA GLY A 85 0.81 -10.06 19.77
C GLY A 85 0.60 -11.31 20.63
N ARG A 86 -0.61 -11.89 20.68
CA ARG A 86 -0.86 -13.15 21.38
C ARG A 86 -0.06 -14.29 20.76
N LEU A 87 0.53 -15.13 21.60
CA LEU A 87 1.20 -16.34 21.15
C LEU A 87 0.17 -17.43 20.84
N LEU A 88 0.21 -17.98 19.63
CA LEU A 88 -0.62 -19.10 19.18
C LEU A 88 0.24 -20.35 19.06
N LEU A 89 -0.30 -21.48 19.49
CA LEU A 89 0.35 -22.78 19.34
C LEU A 89 0.06 -23.35 17.96
N GLN A 90 0.96 -24.18 17.46
CA GLN A 90 0.90 -24.67 16.09
C GLN A 90 -0.42 -25.37 15.71
N TRP A 91 -1.02 -26.11 16.63
CA TRP A 91 -2.28 -26.81 16.38
C TRP A 91 -3.50 -25.89 16.35
N ASP A 92 -3.42 -24.69 16.95
CA ASP A 92 -4.47 -23.68 16.98
C ASP A 92 -4.54 -22.87 15.67
N VAL A 93 -3.59 -23.08 14.76
CA VAL A 93 -3.45 -22.33 13.51
C VAL A 93 -3.81 -23.19 12.29
N ALA A 94 -4.52 -22.58 11.35
CA ALA A 94 -4.71 -23.05 9.99
C ALA A 94 -3.94 -22.12 9.03
N TRP A 95 -2.95 -22.68 8.34
CA TRP A 95 -2.07 -21.91 7.47
C TRP A 95 -2.60 -21.84 6.03
N GLN A 96 -2.67 -20.63 5.49
CA GLN A 96 -2.94 -20.39 4.08
C GLN A 96 -1.70 -19.78 3.42
N VAL A 97 -0.94 -20.60 2.71
CA VAL A 97 0.33 -20.19 2.08
C VAL A 97 0.12 -19.92 0.59
N CYS A 98 0.44 -18.69 0.18
CA CYS A 98 0.47 -18.22 -1.20
C CYS A 98 1.92 -17.96 -1.62
N VAL A 99 2.36 -18.58 -2.73
CA VAL A 99 3.69 -18.38 -3.30
C VAL A 99 3.53 -17.64 -4.61
N PHE A 100 4.33 -16.61 -4.84
CA PHE A 100 4.29 -15.82 -6.06
C PHE A 100 5.69 -15.35 -6.47
N ALA A 101 5.83 -15.04 -7.75
CA ALA A 101 6.96 -14.31 -8.31
C ALA A 101 6.49 -12.92 -8.74
N LEU A 102 7.40 -11.95 -8.68
CA LEU A 102 7.13 -10.60 -9.16
C LEU A 102 7.54 -10.50 -10.61
N ASP A 103 6.65 -9.96 -11.43
CA ASP A 103 6.99 -9.51 -12.77
C ASP A 103 7.81 -8.22 -12.68
N SER A 104 8.97 -8.23 -13.33
CA SER A 104 9.89 -7.09 -13.36
C SER A 104 9.69 -6.20 -14.59
N GLU A 105 8.83 -6.61 -15.53
CA GLU A 105 8.47 -5.75 -16.64
C GLU A 105 7.58 -4.63 -16.10
N GLY A 106 7.93 -3.39 -16.44
CA GLY A 106 7.16 -2.23 -16.01
C GLY A 106 5.85 -2.12 -16.77
N ALA A 107 5.16 -0.99 -16.58
CA ALA A 107 3.98 -0.68 -17.37
C ALA A 107 4.26 -0.77 -18.88
N ALA A 108 3.49 -1.58 -19.60
CA ALA A 108 3.41 -1.50 -21.06
C ALA A 108 2.52 -0.30 -21.42
N ASP A 109 3.14 0.74 -21.98
CA ASP A 109 2.46 1.94 -22.47
C ASP A 109 1.95 1.72 -23.91
N ASP A 110 0.80 2.31 -24.24
CA ASP A 110 0.31 2.40 -25.62
C ASP A 110 1.09 3.50 -26.36
N ASP A 111 2.15 3.10 -27.07
CA ASP A 111 3.16 3.98 -27.71
C ASP A 111 2.68 4.68 -29.00
N GLU A 112 1.39 4.58 -29.36
CA GLU A 112 0.89 5.00 -30.69
C GLU A 112 0.32 6.44 -30.77
N GLY A 113 0.42 7.26 -29.72
CA GLY A 113 -0.12 8.65 -29.74
C GLY A 113 0.87 9.70 -30.28
N GLU A 114 0.42 10.59 -31.16
CA GLU A 114 1.23 11.73 -31.69
C GLU A 114 1.80 12.64 -30.59
N ASP A 115 1.11 12.71 -29.43
CA ASP A 115 1.45 13.57 -28.28
C ASP A 115 2.29 12.87 -27.17
N GLY A 116 2.69 11.60 -27.36
CA GLY A 116 3.57 10.87 -26.42
C GLY A 116 2.97 10.56 -25.02
N THR A 117 1.70 10.88 -24.77
CA THR A 117 1.01 10.50 -23.52
C THR A 117 0.22 9.21 -23.77
N PRO A 118 0.45 8.08 -23.07
CA PRO A 118 -0.29 6.84 -23.31
C PRO A 118 -1.77 6.98 -22.93
N ALA A 119 -2.67 6.34 -23.69
CA ALA A 119 -4.11 6.38 -23.39
C ALA A 119 -4.49 5.47 -22.22
N TYR A 120 -3.75 4.37 -22.06
CA TYR A 120 -3.86 3.40 -20.99
C TYR A 120 -2.49 2.80 -20.72
N ARG A 121 -2.36 2.16 -19.56
CA ARG A 121 -1.19 1.41 -19.13
C ARG A 121 -1.59 0.00 -18.76
N GLU A 122 -0.71 -0.96 -19.01
CA GLU A 122 -0.94 -2.36 -18.71
C GLU A 122 0.20 -2.94 -17.85
N TRP A 123 -0.16 -3.69 -16.82
CA TRP A 123 0.79 -4.43 -15.98
C TRP A 123 0.39 -5.89 -15.88
N VAL A 124 1.38 -6.77 -15.93
CA VAL A 124 1.24 -8.16 -15.51
C VAL A 124 1.38 -8.22 -13.98
N LEU A 125 0.45 -8.90 -13.33
CA LEU A 125 0.38 -9.04 -11.88
C LEU A 125 0.77 -10.48 -11.47
N PRO A 126 1.51 -10.65 -10.36
CA PRO A 126 1.95 -9.61 -9.42
C PRO A 126 3.14 -8.78 -9.93
N ALA A 127 3.03 -7.46 -9.99
CA ALA A 127 4.07 -6.56 -10.50
C ALA A 127 5.06 -6.14 -9.40
N ALA A 128 6.34 -5.99 -9.75
CA ALA A 128 7.37 -5.50 -8.83
C ALA A 128 7.11 -4.05 -8.37
N GLU A 129 6.55 -3.20 -9.25
CA GLU A 129 6.19 -1.81 -8.93
C GLU A 129 5.18 -1.68 -7.78
N PHE A 130 4.32 -2.68 -7.62
CA PHE A 130 3.27 -2.67 -6.59
C PHE A 130 3.65 -3.47 -5.33
N HIS A 131 4.84 -4.08 -5.29
CA HIS A 131 5.28 -4.87 -4.15
C HIS A 131 5.44 -3.99 -2.89
N GLY A 132 4.78 -4.38 -1.79
CA GLY A 132 4.77 -3.62 -0.53
C GLY A 132 3.81 -2.44 -0.49
N SER A 133 3.17 -2.07 -1.61
CA SER A 133 2.27 -0.92 -1.67
C SER A 133 1.07 -1.06 -0.71
N TRP A 134 0.55 -2.28 -0.53
CA TRP A 134 -0.58 -2.56 0.36
C TRP A 134 -0.27 -2.22 1.83
N GLU A 135 0.92 -2.55 2.29
CA GLU A 135 1.38 -2.34 3.67
C GLU A 135 1.67 -0.86 3.92
N THR A 136 2.20 -0.14 2.93
CA THR A 136 2.53 1.28 3.11
C THR A 136 1.32 2.23 3.14
N LEU A 137 0.15 1.76 2.72
CA LEU A 137 -1.09 2.55 2.73
C LEU A 137 -1.79 2.44 4.08
N TYR A 138 -1.82 3.55 4.81
CA TYR A 138 -2.46 3.66 6.13
C TYR A 138 -3.81 4.38 6.03
N TYR A 139 -4.85 3.74 6.55
CA TYR A 139 -6.21 4.28 6.61
C TYR A 139 -6.81 4.02 7.99
N GLU A 140 -7.66 4.93 8.44
CA GLU A 140 -8.33 4.85 9.75
C GLU A 140 -9.31 3.69 9.86
N SER A 141 -10.07 3.46 8.79
CA SER A 141 -11.07 2.40 8.75
C SER A 141 -10.43 1.09 8.29
N GLU A 142 -11.08 -0.04 8.62
CA GLU A 142 -10.80 -1.35 8.02
C GLU A 142 -11.16 -1.40 6.52
N ILE A 143 -11.04 -0.28 5.80
CA ILE A 143 -11.37 -0.14 4.38
C ILE A 143 -10.58 -1.12 3.54
N LYS A 144 -9.28 -1.31 3.82
CA LYS A 144 -8.44 -2.30 3.11
C LYS A 144 -9.03 -3.70 3.24
N GLN A 145 -9.28 -4.13 4.47
CA GLN A 145 -9.85 -5.46 4.75
C GLN A 145 -11.27 -5.62 4.23
N ARG A 146 -12.11 -4.57 4.33
CA ARG A 146 -13.47 -4.53 3.79
C ARG A 146 -13.46 -4.67 2.28
N LEU A 147 -12.58 -3.93 1.58
CA LEU A 147 -12.41 -4.00 0.13
C LEU A 147 -11.90 -5.37 -0.30
N LEU A 148 -10.86 -5.89 0.37
CA LEU A 148 -10.30 -7.21 0.07
C LEU A 148 -11.34 -8.32 0.25
N ARG A 149 -12.08 -8.32 1.37
CA ARG A 149 -13.16 -9.28 1.64
C ARG A 149 -14.29 -9.16 0.63
N TYR A 150 -14.69 -7.94 0.29
CA TYR A 150 -15.72 -7.72 -0.72
C TYR A 150 -15.29 -8.27 -2.08
N ALA A 151 -14.11 -7.87 -2.55
CA ALA A 151 -13.58 -8.27 -3.84
C ALA A 151 -13.39 -9.79 -3.94
N THR A 152 -12.85 -10.41 -2.89
CA THR A 152 -12.72 -11.88 -2.79
C THR A 152 -14.08 -12.56 -2.89
N SER A 153 -15.09 -12.07 -2.17
CA SER A 153 -16.45 -12.62 -2.22
C SER A 153 -17.11 -12.43 -3.60
N ALA A 154 -16.91 -11.27 -4.24
CA ALA A 154 -17.45 -10.99 -5.57
C ALA A 154 -16.87 -11.95 -6.63
N LEU A 155 -15.57 -12.23 -6.55
CA LEU A 155 -14.90 -13.21 -7.42
C LEU A 155 -15.34 -14.65 -7.09
N LEU A 156 -15.54 -14.99 -5.82
CA LEU A 156 -16.07 -16.31 -5.43
C LEU A 156 -17.50 -16.53 -5.95
N PHE A 157 -18.38 -15.53 -5.85
CA PHE A 157 -19.77 -15.61 -6.34
C PHE A 157 -19.79 -15.79 -7.86
N SER A 158 -18.87 -15.09 -8.52
CA SER A 158 -18.63 -15.20 -9.95
C SER A 158 -18.26 -16.62 -10.39
N GLU A 159 -17.25 -17.19 -9.74
CA GLU A 159 -16.77 -18.55 -9.96
C GLU A 159 -17.86 -19.60 -9.70
N SER A 160 -18.62 -19.41 -8.61
CA SER A 160 -19.73 -20.29 -8.24
C SER A 160 -20.94 -20.16 -9.17
N ARG A 161 -20.87 -19.30 -10.20
CA ARG A 161 -21.93 -19.04 -11.18
C ARG A 161 -23.26 -18.72 -10.50
N VAL A 162 -23.20 -17.95 -9.41
CA VAL A 162 -24.40 -17.47 -8.73
C VAL A 162 -25.23 -16.67 -9.74
N ASN A 163 -26.56 -16.81 -9.70
CA ASN A 163 -27.42 -16.12 -10.66
C ASN A 163 -27.51 -14.62 -10.33
N PRO A 164 -27.00 -13.72 -11.19
CA PRO A 164 -27.02 -12.28 -10.94
C PRO A 164 -28.44 -11.68 -10.95
N GLN A 165 -29.43 -12.40 -11.51
CA GLN A 165 -30.83 -11.96 -11.51
C GLN A 165 -31.51 -12.17 -10.15
N LEU A 166 -31.00 -13.10 -9.32
CA LEU A 166 -31.56 -13.37 -7.99
C LEU A 166 -30.81 -12.62 -6.90
N ILE A 167 -29.48 -12.58 -7.03
CA ILE A 167 -28.59 -11.87 -6.11
C ILE A 167 -27.84 -10.88 -6.98
N SER A 168 -28.04 -9.58 -6.78
CA SER A 168 -27.44 -8.56 -7.64
C SER A 168 -26.09 -8.12 -7.09
N TRP A 169 -25.05 -8.22 -7.91
CA TRP A 169 -23.74 -7.57 -7.72
C TRP A 169 -23.14 -7.24 -9.10
N ASN A 170 -22.38 -6.15 -9.19
CA ASN A 170 -21.84 -5.59 -10.42
C ASN A 170 -20.31 -5.71 -10.55
N ARG A 171 -19.58 -6.18 -9.51
CA ARG A 171 -18.10 -6.28 -9.49
C ARG A 171 -17.40 -4.94 -9.77
N VAL A 172 -18.06 -3.83 -9.41
CA VAL A 172 -17.53 -2.47 -9.57
C VAL A 172 -17.25 -1.88 -8.19
N VAL A 173 -16.02 -1.40 -8.01
CA VAL A 173 -15.57 -0.67 -6.82
C VAL A 173 -15.33 0.79 -7.19
N LEU A 174 -15.92 1.70 -6.42
CA LEU A 174 -15.73 3.15 -6.54
C LEU A 174 -15.08 3.71 -5.28
N LEU A 175 -13.87 4.25 -5.43
CA LEU A 175 -13.16 4.99 -4.39
C LEU A 175 -13.25 6.49 -4.68
N HIS A 176 -13.69 7.29 -3.73
CA HIS A 176 -13.82 8.74 -3.94
C HIS A 176 -13.30 9.53 -2.75
N GLY A 177 -12.84 10.76 -2.99
CA GLY A 177 -12.33 11.65 -1.94
C GLY A 177 -11.25 12.59 -2.45
N PRO A 178 -10.70 13.48 -1.62
CA PRO A 178 -9.77 14.51 -2.06
C PRO A 178 -8.53 13.95 -2.78
N PRO A 179 -7.89 14.73 -3.67
CA PRO A 179 -6.69 14.29 -4.37
C PRO A 179 -5.53 14.02 -3.40
N GLY A 180 -4.66 13.07 -3.76
CA GLY A 180 -3.48 12.74 -2.96
C GLY A 180 -3.72 11.84 -1.74
N THR A 181 -4.91 11.23 -1.60
CA THR A 181 -5.24 10.25 -0.54
C THR A 181 -4.91 8.79 -0.89
N GLY A 182 -4.28 8.53 -2.03
CA GLY A 182 -3.84 7.19 -2.42
C GLY A 182 -4.92 6.29 -3.02
N LYS A 183 -6.00 6.85 -3.60
CA LYS A 183 -7.10 6.08 -4.22
C LYS A 183 -6.60 5.14 -5.34
N THR A 184 -5.86 5.68 -6.31
CA THR A 184 -5.27 4.91 -7.43
C THR A 184 -4.32 3.84 -6.91
N SER A 185 -3.43 4.21 -5.97
CA SER A 185 -2.51 3.27 -5.33
C SER A 185 -3.22 2.17 -4.55
N LEU A 186 -4.37 2.45 -3.92
CA LEU A 186 -5.16 1.44 -3.23
C LEU A 186 -5.81 0.46 -4.22
N CYS A 187 -6.26 0.92 -5.38
CA CYS A 187 -6.75 0.04 -6.45
C CYS A 187 -5.65 -0.88 -6.97
N GLN A 188 -4.47 -0.33 -7.27
CA GLN A 188 -3.30 -1.10 -7.71
C GLN A 188 -2.88 -2.13 -6.65
N ALA A 189 -2.79 -1.71 -5.38
CA ALA A 189 -2.46 -2.61 -4.27
C ALA A 189 -3.53 -3.68 -4.04
N LEU A 190 -4.82 -3.37 -4.21
CA LEU A 190 -5.91 -4.33 -4.12
C LEU A 190 -5.82 -5.39 -5.24
N ALA A 191 -5.55 -4.96 -6.48
CA ALA A 191 -5.36 -5.86 -7.62
C ALA A 191 -4.18 -6.81 -7.40
N GLN A 192 -3.04 -6.26 -6.94
CA GLN A 192 -1.86 -7.04 -6.54
C GLN A 192 -2.22 -8.09 -5.47
N LYS A 193 -2.88 -7.66 -4.38
CA LYS A 193 -3.21 -8.54 -3.25
C LYS A 193 -4.17 -9.65 -3.67
N LEU A 194 -5.18 -9.35 -4.48
CA LEU A 194 -6.13 -10.35 -4.98
C LEU A 194 -5.45 -11.36 -5.90
N THR A 195 -4.55 -10.92 -6.77
CA THR A 195 -3.79 -11.81 -7.66
C THR A 195 -2.94 -12.80 -6.85
N ILE A 196 -2.23 -12.32 -5.82
CA ILE A 196 -1.45 -13.19 -4.92
C ILE A 196 -2.35 -14.17 -4.18
N ARG A 197 -3.51 -13.73 -3.67
CA ARG A 197 -4.43 -14.57 -2.88
C ARG A 197 -5.16 -15.62 -3.70
N LEU A 198 -5.42 -15.32 -4.96
CA LEU A 198 -6.15 -16.18 -5.87
C LEU A 198 -5.22 -16.88 -6.88
N GLY A 199 -3.90 -16.87 -6.65
CA GLY A 199 -2.91 -17.51 -7.54
C GLY A 199 -3.13 -19.01 -7.73
N ASP A 200 -3.67 -19.72 -6.72
CA ASP A 200 -4.07 -21.13 -6.86
C ASP A 200 -5.21 -21.31 -7.90
N LYS A 201 -6.02 -20.27 -8.14
CA LYS A 201 -7.17 -20.28 -9.06
C LYS A 201 -6.83 -19.71 -10.44
N TYR A 202 -6.00 -18.67 -10.46
CA TYR A 202 -5.57 -17.99 -11.68
C TYR A 202 -4.06 -18.22 -11.85
N PRO A 203 -3.66 -19.40 -12.38
CA PRO A 203 -2.24 -19.78 -12.46
C PRO A 203 -1.44 -18.92 -13.45
N GLN A 204 -2.11 -18.23 -14.38
CA GLN A 204 -1.48 -17.26 -15.28
C GLN A 204 -1.27 -15.88 -14.62
N GLY A 205 -1.71 -15.72 -13.36
CA GLY A 205 -1.60 -14.45 -12.63
C GLY A 205 -2.77 -13.51 -12.96
N GLY A 206 -2.46 -12.23 -13.09
CA GLY A 206 -3.46 -11.22 -13.41
C GLY A 206 -2.93 -10.14 -14.34
N VAL A 207 -3.84 -9.34 -14.87
CA VAL A 207 -3.52 -8.17 -15.70
C VAL A 207 -4.26 -6.97 -15.15
N LEU A 208 -3.55 -5.87 -14.94
CA LEU A 208 -4.13 -4.57 -14.60
C LEU A 208 -4.06 -3.65 -15.81
N VAL A 209 -5.21 -3.15 -16.25
CA VAL A 209 -5.31 -2.11 -17.27
C VAL A 209 -5.77 -0.82 -16.61
N GLU A 210 -4.90 0.18 -16.52
CA GLU A 210 -5.20 1.51 -16.01
C GLU A 210 -5.51 2.47 -17.14
N VAL A 211 -6.70 3.06 -17.10
CA VAL A 211 -7.19 4.00 -18.09
C VAL A 211 -7.41 5.34 -17.39
N ASN A 212 -6.63 6.36 -17.76
CA ASN A 212 -6.89 7.71 -17.29
C ASN A 212 -8.04 8.32 -18.10
N ALA A 213 -9.17 8.60 -17.43
CA ALA A 213 -10.39 9.05 -18.11
C ALA A 213 -10.21 10.40 -18.84
N HIS A 214 -9.43 11.32 -18.28
CA HIS A 214 -9.16 12.62 -18.88
C HIS A 214 -8.39 12.48 -20.20
N SER A 215 -7.32 11.69 -20.20
CA SER A 215 -6.46 11.45 -21.36
C SER A 215 -7.18 10.64 -22.44
N LEU A 216 -7.96 9.63 -22.04
CA LEU A 216 -8.76 8.81 -22.95
C LEU A 216 -9.75 9.66 -23.76
N PHE A 217 -10.45 10.58 -23.11
CA PHE A 217 -11.45 11.41 -23.78
C PHE A 217 -10.83 12.43 -24.71
N SER A 218 -9.76 13.11 -24.27
CA SER A 218 -9.01 14.06 -25.10
C SER A 218 -8.58 13.40 -26.43
N LYS A 219 -7.98 12.20 -26.35
CA LYS A 219 -7.59 11.43 -27.53
C LYS A 219 -8.77 10.92 -28.37
N TRP A 220 -9.85 10.46 -27.74
CA TRP A 220 -11.02 9.97 -28.46
C TRP A 220 -11.59 11.03 -29.40
N PHE A 221 -11.69 12.29 -28.95
CA PHE A 221 -12.18 13.38 -29.78
C PHE A 221 -11.24 13.75 -30.92
N SER A 222 -9.92 13.58 -30.72
CA SER A 222 -8.90 13.90 -31.73
C SER A 222 -8.76 12.79 -32.80
N GLU A 223 -8.63 11.52 -32.37
CA GLU A 223 -8.17 10.42 -33.23
C GLU A 223 -9.28 9.48 -33.72
N SER A 224 -10.56 9.82 -33.47
CA SER A 224 -11.76 9.00 -33.73
C SER A 224 -11.90 7.79 -32.79
N GLY A 225 -13.14 7.39 -32.45
CA GLY A 225 -13.46 6.32 -31.48
C GLY A 225 -12.96 4.89 -31.76
N LYS A 226 -12.10 4.73 -32.77
CA LYS A 226 -11.36 3.50 -33.07
C LYS A 226 -10.39 3.14 -31.95
N LEU A 227 -9.70 4.11 -31.34
CA LEU A 227 -8.71 3.85 -30.28
C LEU A 227 -9.34 3.08 -29.12
N VAL A 228 -10.48 3.55 -28.63
CA VAL A 228 -11.12 2.88 -27.48
C VAL A 228 -11.78 1.57 -27.90
N SER A 229 -12.27 1.46 -29.12
CA SER A 229 -12.73 0.16 -29.64
C SER A 229 -11.59 -0.87 -29.68
N ARG A 230 -10.35 -0.45 -30.00
CA ARG A 230 -9.16 -1.32 -29.96
C ARG A 230 -8.75 -1.66 -28.52
N LEU A 231 -8.73 -0.68 -27.62
CA LEU A 231 -8.47 -0.91 -26.19
C LEU A 231 -9.40 -1.98 -25.61
N PHE A 232 -10.70 -1.84 -25.80
CA PHE A 232 -11.66 -2.83 -25.31
C PHE A 232 -11.55 -4.19 -26.03
N ALA A 233 -11.11 -4.22 -27.30
CA ALA A 233 -10.84 -5.47 -27.98
C ALA A 233 -9.63 -6.20 -27.37
N LYS A 234 -8.53 -5.48 -27.09
CA LYS A 234 -7.35 -6.02 -26.39
C LYS A 234 -7.70 -6.52 -24.99
N ILE A 235 -8.47 -5.74 -24.23
CA ILE A 235 -8.96 -6.19 -22.91
C ILE A 235 -9.80 -7.45 -23.07
N GLN A 236 -10.70 -7.51 -24.07
CA GLN A 236 -11.55 -8.68 -24.29
C GLN A 236 -10.72 -9.94 -24.62
N GLU A 237 -9.64 -9.82 -25.39
CA GLU A 237 -8.73 -10.94 -25.68
C GLU A 237 -8.15 -11.54 -24.40
N VAL A 238 -7.71 -10.71 -23.45
CA VAL A 238 -7.21 -11.18 -22.14
C VAL A 238 -8.35 -11.73 -21.28
N VAL A 239 -9.53 -11.13 -21.33
CA VAL A 239 -10.70 -11.58 -20.56
C VAL A 239 -11.18 -12.96 -21.01
N ASP A 240 -11.01 -13.29 -22.28
CA ASP A 240 -11.38 -14.59 -22.84
C ASP A 240 -10.47 -15.74 -22.32
N GLU A 241 -9.36 -15.41 -21.64
CA GLU A 241 -8.52 -16.37 -20.91
C GLU A 241 -9.06 -16.60 -19.48
N PRO A 242 -9.64 -17.78 -19.19
CA PRO A 242 -10.30 -18.02 -17.90
C PRO A 242 -9.34 -18.15 -16.71
N ASP A 243 -8.07 -18.47 -16.99
CA ASP A 243 -7.01 -18.69 -15.99
C ASP A 243 -6.26 -17.39 -15.61
N THR A 244 -6.68 -16.26 -16.17
CA THR A 244 -6.11 -14.92 -15.96
C THR A 244 -7.14 -14.01 -15.29
N LEU A 245 -6.75 -13.34 -14.20
CA LEU A 245 -7.60 -12.38 -13.49
C LEU A 245 -7.41 -10.96 -14.04
N VAL A 246 -8.48 -10.31 -14.49
CA VAL A 246 -8.40 -9.01 -15.16
C VAL A 246 -8.97 -7.89 -14.30
N PHE A 247 -8.16 -6.86 -14.08
CA PHE A 247 -8.54 -5.62 -13.40
C PHE A 247 -8.57 -4.46 -14.39
N VAL A 248 -9.71 -3.78 -14.48
CA VAL A 248 -9.83 -2.54 -15.27
C VAL A 248 -9.97 -1.37 -14.31
N LEU A 249 -8.92 -0.57 -14.18
CA LEU A 249 -8.89 0.64 -13.36
C LEU A 249 -9.19 1.86 -14.23
N ILE A 250 -10.23 2.61 -13.89
CA ILE A 250 -10.54 3.89 -14.54
C ILE A 250 -10.28 5.00 -13.54
N ASP A 251 -9.23 5.77 -13.78
CA ASP A 251 -8.87 6.90 -12.93
C ASP A 251 -9.57 8.20 -13.36
N GLU A 252 -9.84 9.05 -12.38
CA GLU A 252 -10.42 10.38 -12.54
C GLU A 252 -11.78 10.40 -13.27
N VAL A 253 -12.71 9.53 -12.88
CA VAL A 253 -14.04 9.41 -13.52
C VAL A 253 -14.89 10.69 -13.43
N GLU A 254 -14.52 11.66 -12.58
CA GLU A 254 -15.12 13.00 -12.56
C GLU A 254 -14.99 13.73 -13.91
N SER A 255 -13.91 13.47 -14.66
CA SER A 255 -13.68 14.08 -15.98
C SER A 255 -14.79 13.68 -16.97
N LEU A 256 -15.24 12.43 -16.90
CA LEU A 256 -16.36 11.90 -17.69
C LEU A 256 -17.67 12.62 -17.36
N THR A 257 -17.87 12.87 -16.07
CA THR A 257 -19.07 13.54 -15.57
C THR A 257 -19.07 15.00 -15.99
N ALA A 258 -17.92 15.67 -15.92
CA ALA A 258 -17.74 17.06 -16.36
C ALA A 258 -18.04 17.20 -17.85
N ALA A 259 -17.47 16.34 -18.71
CA ALA A 259 -17.72 16.33 -20.14
C ALA A 259 -19.22 16.15 -20.47
N ARG A 260 -19.87 15.20 -19.78
CA ARG A 260 -21.31 14.96 -19.94
C ARG A 260 -22.16 16.18 -19.53
N LYS A 261 -21.86 16.81 -18.38
CA LYS A 261 -22.57 18.00 -17.91
C LYS A 261 -22.32 19.21 -18.82
N GLY A 262 -21.09 19.40 -19.29
CA GLY A 262 -20.71 20.44 -20.24
C GLY A 262 -21.46 20.32 -21.56
N ALA A 263 -21.62 19.09 -22.07
CA ALA A 263 -22.37 18.85 -23.29
C ALA A 263 -23.88 19.13 -23.14
N VAL A 264 -24.48 18.84 -21.99
CA VAL A 264 -25.88 19.21 -21.69
C VAL A 264 -26.03 20.73 -21.56
N ALA A 265 -25.03 21.41 -21.01
CA ALA A 265 -24.99 22.87 -20.88
C ALA A 265 -24.62 23.59 -22.20
N GLY A 266 -24.25 22.85 -23.25
CA GLY A 266 -23.84 23.40 -24.55
C GLY A 266 -22.40 23.93 -24.60
N SER A 267 -21.59 23.73 -23.55
CA SER A 267 -20.17 24.11 -23.51
C SER A 267 -19.24 23.06 -24.12
N GLU A 268 -19.71 21.82 -24.28
CA GLU A 268 -19.00 20.74 -24.98
C GLU A 268 -19.83 20.12 -26.11
N PRO A 269 -19.21 19.44 -27.09
CA PRO A 269 -19.93 18.74 -28.14
C PRO A 269 -20.88 17.67 -27.58
N ALA A 270 -22.07 17.55 -28.18
CA ALA A 270 -23.04 16.50 -27.83
C ALA A 270 -22.48 15.07 -28.00
N ASP A 271 -21.40 14.91 -28.77
CA ASP A 271 -20.70 13.64 -28.95
C ASP A 271 -19.99 13.16 -27.67
N ALA A 272 -19.71 14.04 -26.71
CA ALA A 272 -19.17 13.66 -25.41
C ALA A 272 -20.11 12.74 -24.64
N ILE A 273 -21.42 13.04 -24.65
CA ILE A 273 -22.43 12.21 -24.00
C ILE A 273 -22.49 10.82 -24.65
N ARG A 274 -22.37 10.76 -25.99
CA ARG A 274 -22.36 9.49 -26.73
C ARG A 274 -21.13 8.66 -26.39
N ALA A 275 -19.96 9.29 -26.28
CA ALA A 275 -18.71 8.63 -25.92
C ALA A 275 -18.76 8.07 -24.48
N VAL A 276 -19.24 8.84 -23.50
CA VAL A 276 -19.42 8.37 -22.11
C VAL A 276 -20.37 7.17 -22.06
N ASN A 277 -21.51 7.24 -22.75
CA ASN A 277 -22.46 6.12 -22.79
C ASN A 277 -21.88 4.88 -23.49
N ALA A 278 -21.09 5.06 -24.55
CA ALA A 278 -20.42 3.96 -25.23
C ALA A 278 -19.39 3.28 -24.31
N LEU A 279 -18.59 4.06 -23.59
CA LEU A 279 -17.64 3.56 -22.59
C LEU A 279 -18.34 2.75 -21.49
N LEU A 280 -19.39 3.33 -20.88
CA LEU A 280 -20.18 2.65 -19.85
C LEU A 280 -20.79 1.34 -20.36
N THR A 281 -21.28 1.32 -21.61
CA THR A 281 -21.82 0.10 -22.22
C THR A 281 -20.74 -0.98 -22.38
N ARG A 282 -19.51 -0.60 -22.76
CA ARG A 282 -18.39 -1.55 -22.86
C ARG A 282 -17.97 -2.08 -21.48
N LEU A 283 -17.95 -1.24 -20.45
CA LEU A 283 -17.68 -1.68 -19.08
C LEU A 283 -18.74 -2.64 -18.56
N ASP A 284 -20.02 -2.38 -18.88
CA ASP A 284 -21.12 -3.27 -18.53
C ASP A 284 -20.99 -4.64 -19.24
N GLN A 285 -20.37 -4.71 -20.42
CA GLN A 285 -20.06 -5.97 -21.11
C GLN A 285 -18.91 -6.70 -20.41
N LEU A 286 -17.81 -6.01 -20.10
CA LEU A 286 -16.64 -6.60 -19.44
C LEU A 286 -16.98 -7.17 -18.06
N LYS A 287 -17.75 -6.42 -17.25
CA LYS A 287 -18.08 -6.86 -15.88
C LYS A 287 -18.94 -8.12 -15.84
N ALA A 288 -19.55 -8.53 -16.96
CA ALA A 288 -20.30 -9.78 -17.05
C ALA A 288 -19.39 -11.01 -17.00
N ALA A 289 -18.14 -10.88 -17.47
CA ALA A 289 -17.15 -11.96 -17.44
C ALA A 289 -16.75 -12.31 -16.00
N PRO A 290 -16.49 -13.60 -15.71
CA PRO A 290 -16.37 -14.05 -14.34
C PRO A 290 -15.03 -13.69 -13.67
N ASN A 291 -13.99 -13.48 -14.47
CA ASN A 291 -12.62 -13.17 -14.11
C ASN A 291 -12.30 -11.66 -14.17
N VAL A 292 -13.32 -10.79 -14.30
CA VAL A 292 -13.15 -9.34 -14.41
C VAL A 292 -13.61 -8.61 -13.15
N MET A 293 -12.80 -7.63 -12.72
CA MET A 293 -13.16 -6.64 -11.72
C MET A 293 -12.89 -5.22 -12.22
N VAL A 294 -13.86 -4.32 -12.04
CA VAL A 294 -13.71 -2.91 -12.44
C VAL A 294 -13.47 -2.06 -11.19
N LEU A 295 -12.40 -1.29 -11.22
CA LEU A 295 -11.98 -0.36 -10.17
C LEU A 295 -12.11 1.06 -10.71
N THR A 296 -12.67 1.97 -9.92
CA THR A 296 -12.89 3.36 -10.35
C THR A 296 -12.52 4.31 -9.23
N THR A 297 -11.91 5.44 -9.59
CA THR A 297 -11.45 6.45 -8.64
C THR A 297 -11.97 7.82 -9.02
N SER A 298 -12.34 8.62 -8.02
CA SER A 298 -12.75 10.02 -8.24
C SER A 298 -12.23 11.00 -7.20
N ASN A 299 -11.76 12.18 -7.64
CA ASN A 299 -11.30 13.24 -6.73
C ASN A 299 -12.42 14.18 -6.24
N ILE A 300 -13.60 14.16 -6.87
CA ILE A 300 -14.68 15.11 -6.59
C ILE A 300 -15.92 14.37 -6.09
N THR A 301 -16.09 14.31 -4.76
CA THR A 301 -17.20 13.58 -4.12
C THR A 301 -18.59 14.03 -4.61
N GLU A 302 -18.78 15.32 -4.92
CA GLU A 302 -20.08 15.88 -5.33
C GLU A 302 -20.35 15.78 -6.85
N ALA A 303 -19.32 15.53 -7.65
CA ALA A 303 -19.40 15.59 -9.11
C ALA A 303 -19.33 14.22 -9.79
N ILE A 304 -19.59 13.12 -9.07
CA ILE A 304 -19.60 11.77 -9.63
C ILE A 304 -20.88 11.54 -10.43
N ASP A 305 -20.78 10.98 -11.64
CA ASP A 305 -21.95 10.61 -12.46
C ASP A 305 -22.79 9.54 -11.74
N LEU A 306 -24.10 9.77 -11.68
CA LEU A 306 -25.08 8.80 -11.16
C LEU A 306 -24.93 7.43 -11.84
N ALA A 307 -24.53 7.39 -13.11
CA ALA A 307 -24.32 6.15 -13.84
C ALA A 307 -23.20 5.27 -13.25
N PHE A 308 -22.13 5.86 -12.71
CA PHE A 308 -21.08 5.12 -12.00
C PHE A 308 -21.52 4.76 -10.59
N VAL A 309 -22.19 5.68 -9.90
CA VAL A 309 -22.73 5.46 -8.56
C VAL A 309 -23.72 4.30 -8.55
N ASP A 310 -24.63 4.20 -9.52
CA ASP A 310 -25.62 3.13 -9.57
C ASP A 310 -25.02 1.76 -9.93
N ARG A 311 -23.88 1.76 -10.63
CA ARG A 311 -23.15 0.54 -11.01
C ARG A 311 -22.19 0.04 -9.94
N ALA A 312 -21.74 0.90 -9.04
CA ALA A 312 -20.78 0.55 -7.99
C ALA A 312 -21.46 -0.15 -6.82
N ASP A 313 -21.04 -1.38 -6.53
CA ASP A 313 -21.52 -2.12 -5.36
C ASP A 313 -20.88 -1.59 -4.08
N ILE A 314 -19.59 -1.24 -4.15
CA ILE A 314 -18.86 -0.60 -3.07
C ILE A 314 -18.55 0.84 -3.46
N LYS A 315 -18.98 1.74 -2.59
CA LYS A 315 -18.66 3.17 -2.62
C LYS A 315 -17.89 3.45 -1.33
N ALA A 316 -16.60 3.74 -1.47
CA ALA A 316 -15.75 3.98 -0.31
C ALA A 316 -15.16 5.38 -0.38
N TYR A 317 -15.45 6.18 0.64
CA TYR A 317 -14.85 7.49 0.81
C TYR A 317 -13.46 7.36 1.44
N ILE A 318 -12.46 7.98 0.82
CA ILE A 318 -11.08 8.02 1.29
C ILE A 318 -10.70 9.47 1.59
N GLY A 319 -10.84 9.84 2.87
CA GLY A 319 -10.47 11.15 3.38
C GLY A 319 -8.97 11.33 3.60
N ASN A 320 -8.59 12.49 4.13
CA ASN A 320 -7.24 12.74 4.58
C ASN A 320 -6.88 11.83 5.78
N PRO A 321 -5.61 11.43 5.92
CA PRO A 321 -5.16 10.58 7.02
C PRO A 321 -5.38 11.25 8.39
N ASN A 322 -5.89 10.45 9.34
CA ASN A 322 -5.99 10.83 10.74
C ASN A 322 -4.61 10.83 11.42
N GLU A 323 -4.53 11.26 12.69
CA GLU A 323 -3.26 11.34 13.43
C GLU A 323 -2.46 10.04 13.39
N GLN A 324 -3.12 8.89 13.61
CA GLN A 324 -2.51 7.57 13.57
C GLN A 324 -1.91 7.27 12.20
N ALA A 325 -2.66 7.44 11.12
CA ALA A 325 -2.17 7.21 9.77
C ALA A 325 -1.03 8.16 9.40
N ARG A 326 -1.09 9.44 9.83
CA ARG A 326 0.00 10.40 9.62
C ARG A 326 1.27 9.97 10.34
N TYR A 327 1.15 9.56 11.60
CA TYR A 327 2.28 9.05 12.38
C TYR A 327 2.94 7.84 11.69
N GLU A 328 2.14 6.86 11.28
CA GLU A 328 2.65 5.64 10.66
C GLU A 328 3.30 5.88 9.29
N ILE A 329 2.75 6.81 8.49
CA ILE A 329 3.39 7.24 7.23
C ILE A 329 4.76 7.85 7.51
N LEU A 330 4.85 8.80 8.44
CA LEU A 330 6.11 9.48 8.76
C LEU A 330 7.13 8.53 9.41
N ARG A 331 6.67 7.63 10.30
CA ARG A 331 7.48 6.58 10.90
C ARG A 331 8.09 5.66 9.84
N GLY A 332 7.30 5.23 8.86
CA GLY A 332 7.76 4.45 7.73
C GLY A 332 8.82 5.19 6.89
N CYS A 333 8.63 6.49 6.64
CA CYS A 333 9.64 7.29 5.95
C CYS A 333 10.96 7.39 6.72
N ILE A 334 10.92 7.55 8.05
CA ILE A 334 12.12 7.58 8.89
C ILE A 334 12.84 6.23 8.86
N ALA A 335 12.09 5.12 8.97
CA ALA A 335 12.65 3.78 8.90
C ALA A 335 13.32 3.49 7.53
N GLU A 336 12.75 3.98 6.44
CA GLU A 336 13.35 3.88 5.10
C GLU A 336 14.66 4.68 5.02
N LEU A 337 14.67 5.93 5.50
CA LEU A 337 15.88 6.77 5.50
C LEU A 337 16.99 6.24 6.40
N ALA A 338 16.61 5.58 7.51
CA ALA A 338 17.54 4.85 8.36
C ALA A 338 18.14 3.64 7.63
N THR A 339 17.30 2.86 6.95
CA THR A 339 17.75 1.72 6.13
C THR A 339 18.68 2.16 5.00
N ALA A 340 18.42 3.33 4.41
CA ALA A 340 19.27 3.95 3.39
C ALA A 340 20.57 4.57 3.95
N GLY A 341 20.75 4.64 5.28
CA GLY A 341 21.92 5.23 5.94
C GLY A 341 22.00 6.76 5.89
N ILE A 342 20.88 7.44 5.61
CA ILE A 342 20.78 8.91 5.70
C ILE A 342 20.63 9.33 7.17
N ILE A 343 19.83 8.59 7.93
CA ILE A 343 19.71 8.72 9.38
C ILE A 343 20.66 7.71 10.02
N THR A 344 21.53 8.17 10.92
CA THR A 344 22.69 7.38 11.39
C THR A 344 22.48 6.65 12.71
N ASP A 345 21.59 7.14 13.57
CA ASP A 345 21.34 6.68 14.95
C ASP A 345 19.86 6.32 15.17
N SER A 346 19.25 5.61 14.21
CA SER A 346 17.84 5.27 14.30
C SER A 346 17.57 4.18 15.36
N HIS A 347 16.79 4.52 16.38
CA HIS A 347 16.18 3.54 17.27
C HIS A 347 14.82 3.09 16.70
N PRO A 348 14.36 1.86 17.01
CA PRO A 348 13.06 1.39 16.57
C PRO A 348 11.95 2.23 17.23
N LEU A 349 11.37 3.15 16.44
CA LEU A 349 10.29 4.00 16.89
C LEU A 349 9.04 3.16 17.23
N LEU A 350 8.42 3.50 18.35
CA LEU A 350 7.19 2.89 18.83
C LEU A 350 6.04 3.05 17.84
N SER A 351 5.03 2.20 17.94
CA SER A 351 3.78 2.35 17.18
C SER A 351 2.96 3.52 17.67
N HIS A 352 2.03 4.03 16.85
CA HIS A 352 1.16 5.14 17.27
C HIS A 352 0.43 4.88 18.60
N PRO A 353 -0.20 3.72 18.86
CA PRO A 353 -0.86 3.47 20.15
C PRO A 353 0.09 3.59 21.34
N GLU A 354 1.31 3.04 21.22
CA GLU A 354 2.34 3.10 22.27
C GLU A 354 2.81 4.55 22.49
N ALA A 355 3.08 5.28 21.40
CA ALA A 355 3.49 6.68 21.45
C ALA A 355 2.40 7.59 22.03
N ALA A 356 1.14 7.34 21.69
CA ALA A 356 -0.01 8.09 22.19
C ALA A 356 -0.23 7.89 23.69
N CYS A 357 -0.11 6.65 24.19
CA CYS A 357 -0.17 6.36 25.62
C CYS A 357 0.93 7.10 26.41
N LEU A 358 2.14 7.20 25.86
CA LEU A 358 3.24 7.93 26.49
C LEU A 358 3.08 9.45 26.47
N ALA A 359 2.30 9.99 25.52
CA ALA A 359 2.10 11.42 25.37
C ALA A 359 1.19 12.02 26.45
N GLU A 360 0.40 11.20 27.15
CA GLU A 360 -0.45 11.64 28.27
C GLU A 360 0.37 11.97 29.55
N GLU A 361 1.64 11.55 29.63
CA GLU A 361 2.57 11.85 30.71
C GLU A 361 3.39 13.14 30.44
N PRO A 362 3.65 14.02 31.43
CA PRO A 362 4.29 15.33 31.19
C PRO A 362 5.72 15.25 30.61
N LEU A 363 5.99 15.99 29.52
CA LEU A 363 7.22 15.98 28.70
C LEU A 363 8.52 16.38 29.45
N ALA A 364 8.39 17.10 30.58
CA ALA A 364 9.51 17.78 31.25
C ALA A 364 10.49 16.83 31.97
N ALA A 365 10.09 15.60 32.31
CA ALA A 365 10.96 14.65 32.99
C ALA A 365 11.89 13.89 32.03
N ALA A 366 11.41 13.54 30.82
CA ALA A 366 12.15 12.73 29.85
C ALA A 366 13.16 13.54 29.02
N ALA A 367 12.89 14.84 28.76
CA ALA A 367 13.74 15.69 27.93
C ALA A 367 15.11 16.00 28.58
N GLY A 368 15.17 16.05 29.92
CA GLY A 368 16.41 16.35 30.65
C GLY A 368 17.45 15.22 30.60
N GLU A 369 17.00 13.97 30.59
CA GLU A 369 17.87 12.79 30.54
C GLU A 369 18.25 12.43 29.09
N ALA A 370 17.33 12.54 28.13
CA ALA A 370 17.60 12.28 26.71
C ALA A 370 18.56 13.30 26.08
N ALA A 371 18.41 14.60 26.39
CA ALA A 371 19.32 15.64 25.87
C ALA A 371 20.74 15.54 26.44
N ALA A 372 20.91 14.99 27.64
CA ALA A 372 22.22 14.73 28.24
C ALA A 372 22.95 13.57 27.54
N GLY A 373 22.21 12.52 27.14
CA GLY A 373 22.76 11.40 26.36
C GLY A 373 23.17 11.82 24.95
N GLU A 374 22.40 12.68 24.30
CA GLU A 374 22.68 13.14 22.94
C GLU A 374 23.88 14.08 22.84
N ALA A 375 24.08 14.97 23.83
CA ALA A 375 25.29 15.78 23.94
C ALA A 375 26.56 14.92 24.11
N ALA A 376 26.45 13.79 24.80
CA ALA A 376 27.54 12.83 24.98
C ALA A 376 27.81 12.00 23.69
N ALA A 377 26.76 11.59 22.98
CA ALA A 377 26.89 10.87 21.71
C ALA A 377 27.45 11.75 20.58
N TYR A 378 27.06 13.03 20.53
CA TYR A 378 27.59 14.00 19.57
C TYR A 378 29.07 14.28 19.81
N ALA A 379 29.48 14.46 21.07
CA ALA A 379 30.90 14.60 21.44
C ALA A 379 31.73 13.35 21.10
N ALA A 380 31.15 12.15 21.20
CA ALA A 380 31.81 10.90 20.84
C ALA A 380 31.93 10.71 19.31
N ALA A 381 30.92 11.08 18.53
CA ALA A 381 30.95 11.04 17.07
C ALA A 381 31.92 12.06 16.47
N GLU A 382 32.02 13.25 17.06
CA GLU A 382 32.99 14.28 16.68
C GLU A 382 34.43 13.86 17.02
N ALA A 383 34.63 13.18 18.17
CA ALA A 383 35.92 12.61 18.54
C ALA A 383 36.36 11.43 17.67
N ALA A 384 35.43 10.63 17.13
CA ALA A 384 35.72 9.53 16.21
C ALA A 384 36.11 10.02 14.80
N ALA A 385 35.72 11.24 14.41
CA ALA A 385 36.12 11.86 13.15
C ALA A 385 37.57 12.40 13.19
N ASP A 386 38.15 12.60 14.38
CA ASP A 386 39.48 13.17 14.59
C ASP A 386 40.48 12.10 15.09
N GLY A 387 40.68 11.04 14.29
CA GLY A 387 41.95 10.29 14.17
C GLY A 387 42.67 9.73 15.41
N GLY A 388 42.01 9.52 16.56
CA GLY A 388 42.63 8.95 17.77
C GLY A 388 42.32 7.46 17.98
N SER A 389 43.33 6.60 17.99
CA SER A 389 43.20 5.16 18.27
C SER A 389 42.72 4.90 19.72
N PRO A 390 41.67 4.11 19.98
CA PRO A 390 41.30 3.75 21.35
C PRO A 390 42.14 2.55 21.81
N GLY A 391 42.89 2.75 22.90
CA GLY A 391 43.51 1.67 23.66
C GLY A 391 42.47 0.85 24.42
N GLU A 392 42.69 -0.47 24.47
CA GLU A 392 41.88 -1.46 25.16
C GLU A 392 41.71 -1.13 26.66
N ALA A 393 40.47 -0.98 27.11
CA ALA A 393 40.13 -1.03 28.53
C ALA A 393 38.75 -1.68 28.76
N GLY A 394 38.78 -2.93 29.25
CA GLY A 394 37.84 -3.46 30.24
C GLY A 394 36.38 -3.70 29.83
N ALA A 395 36.10 -4.85 29.23
CA ALA A 395 34.75 -5.41 29.11
C ALA A 395 34.31 -6.06 30.45
N GLY A 396 33.20 -5.59 31.02
CA GLY A 396 32.51 -6.30 32.12
C GLY A 396 31.64 -5.40 32.99
N GLY A 397 30.41 -5.08 32.53
CA GLY A 397 29.37 -4.48 33.39
C GLY A 397 28.30 -3.58 32.75
N SER A 398 28.35 -3.28 31.45
CA SER A 398 27.60 -2.15 30.85
C SER A 398 26.18 -2.45 30.30
N CYS A 399 25.84 -3.71 30.05
CA CYS A 399 24.72 -4.07 29.17
C CYS A 399 23.34 -3.58 29.63
N CYS A 400 23.06 -3.53 30.94
CA CYS A 400 21.73 -3.17 31.44
C CYS A 400 21.44 -1.67 31.41
N MET A 401 22.47 -0.82 31.50
CA MET A 401 22.30 0.63 31.45
C MET A 401 22.07 1.10 30.01
N GLU A 402 22.75 0.48 29.05
CA GLU A 402 22.63 0.79 27.61
C GLU A 402 21.21 0.51 27.08
N GLU A 403 20.62 -0.64 27.42
CA GLU A 403 19.25 -1.02 27.04
C GLU A 403 18.17 -0.07 27.61
N GLU A 404 18.36 0.42 28.83
CA GLU A 404 17.44 1.39 29.45
C GLU A 404 17.50 2.76 28.77
N THR A 405 18.70 3.24 28.41
CA THR A 405 18.89 4.51 27.69
C THR A 405 18.34 4.47 26.26
N GLU A 406 18.55 3.38 25.52
CA GLU A 406 18.02 3.24 24.15
C GLU A 406 16.48 3.23 24.12
N SER A 407 15.86 2.58 25.12
CA SER A 407 14.41 2.57 25.31
C SER A 407 13.85 3.98 25.58
N LEU A 408 14.51 4.76 26.44
CA LEU A 408 14.10 6.15 26.72
C LEU A 408 14.23 7.06 25.50
N GLN A 409 15.29 6.90 24.71
CA GLN A 409 15.51 7.68 23.49
C GLN A 409 14.46 7.36 22.42
N ALA A 410 14.11 6.08 22.24
CA ALA A 410 13.03 5.67 21.34
C ALA A 410 11.68 6.26 21.77
N GLN A 411 11.37 6.25 23.07
CA GLN A 411 10.15 6.86 23.61
C GLN A 411 10.10 8.37 23.34
N TYR A 412 11.21 9.09 23.59
CA TYR A 412 11.30 10.52 23.35
C TYR A 412 11.12 10.87 21.87
N LEU A 413 11.85 10.20 20.98
CA LEU A 413 11.75 10.41 19.53
C LEU A 413 10.33 10.09 19.00
N SER A 414 9.71 9.02 19.51
CA SER A 414 8.33 8.68 19.18
C SER A 414 7.34 9.77 19.59
N ARG A 415 7.55 10.44 20.73
CA ARG A 415 6.71 11.59 21.15
C ARG A 415 6.95 12.81 20.27
N CYS A 416 8.20 13.12 19.93
CA CYS A 416 8.50 14.22 19.00
C CYS A 416 7.85 13.99 17.64
N LEU A 417 7.92 12.76 17.10
CA LEU A 417 7.27 12.41 15.86
C LEU A 417 5.73 12.52 15.94
N LEU A 418 5.13 12.19 17.09
CA LEU A 418 3.70 12.36 17.32
C LEU A 418 3.28 13.83 17.24
N GLU A 419 4.09 14.74 17.80
CA GLU A 419 3.86 16.19 17.66
C GLU A 419 3.97 16.66 16.20
N VAL A 420 4.91 16.11 15.42
CA VAL A 420 4.97 16.35 13.97
C VAL A 420 3.69 15.87 13.28
N ALA A 421 3.22 14.66 13.61
CA ALA A 421 1.99 14.12 13.04
C ALA A 421 0.75 14.96 13.40
N ARG A 422 0.68 15.51 14.62
CA ARG A 422 -0.34 16.48 15.04
C ARG A 422 -0.24 17.79 14.25
N ALA A 423 0.96 18.31 14.10
CA ALA A 423 1.22 19.52 13.32
C ALA A 423 0.94 19.34 11.82
N ALA A 424 0.95 18.11 11.30
CA ALA A 424 0.62 17.81 9.90
C ALA A 424 -0.89 17.59 9.65
N ASP A 425 -1.76 17.99 10.58
CA ASP A 425 -3.21 17.83 10.41
C ASP A 425 -3.73 18.52 9.14
N GLY A 426 -4.64 17.85 8.44
CA GLY A 426 -5.20 18.26 7.15
C GLY A 426 -4.33 17.96 5.92
N PHE A 427 -3.12 17.41 6.08
CA PHE A 427 -2.27 17.06 4.94
C PHE A 427 -2.72 15.78 4.24
N SER A 428 -2.57 15.73 2.92
CA SER A 428 -2.82 14.53 2.11
C SER A 428 -1.66 13.53 2.27
N GLY A 429 -1.90 12.25 1.96
CA GLY A 429 -0.86 11.22 1.94
C GLY A 429 0.31 11.59 1.01
N ARG A 430 0.01 12.17 -0.17
CA ARG A 430 1.03 12.67 -1.11
C ARG A 430 1.89 13.76 -0.48
N THR A 431 1.28 14.70 0.24
CA THR A 431 2.02 15.75 0.96
C THR A 431 2.92 15.15 2.04
N LEU A 432 2.37 14.24 2.86
CA LEU A 432 3.13 13.61 3.94
C LEU A 432 4.36 12.87 3.44
N ARG A 433 4.26 12.15 2.31
CA ARG A 433 5.40 11.46 1.69
C ARG A 433 6.38 12.39 0.98
N LYS A 434 6.00 13.64 0.70
CA LYS A 434 6.90 14.68 0.17
C LYS A 434 7.70 15.37 1.28
N LEU A 435 7.15 15.47 2.49
CA LEU A 435 7.79 16.15 3.63
C LEU A 435 9.21 15.65 3.94
N PRO A 436 9.51 14.34 3.93
CA PRO A 436 10.86 13.85 4.22
C PRO A 436 11.93 14.47 3.31
N PHE A 437 11.63 14.59 2.02
CA PHE A 437 12.51 15.22 1.06
C PHE A 437 12.64 16.73 1.32
N LEU A 438 11.53 17.42 1.57
CA LEU A 438 11.54 18.86 1.87
C LEU A 438 12.32 19.18 3.15
N ALA A 439 12.18 18.34 4.19
CA ALA A 439 12.91 18.47 5.44
C ALA A 439 14.41 18.30 5.26
N HIS A 440 14.83 17.32 4.44
CA HIS A 440 16.24 17.12 4.12
C HIS A 440 16.81 18.25 3.26
N ALA A 441 16.04 18.76 2.29
CA ALA A 441 16.49 19.83 1.40
C ALA A 441 16.54 21.21 2.08
N SER A 442 15.70 21.47 3.08
CA SER A 442 15.63 22.79 3.74
C SER A 442 16.60 22.95 4.91
N HIS A 443 17.09 21.84 5.47
CA HIS A 443 18.07 21.84 6.55
C HIS A 443 19.46 21.49 6.03
N ASP A 444 20.46 22.29 6.42
CA ASP A 444 21.85 22.01 6.09
C ASP A 444 22.38 20.89 6.99
N PHE A 445 22.49 19.68 6.44
CA PHE A 445 23.08 18.53 7.10
C PHE A 445 24.53 18.35 6.64
N PRO A 446 25.54 18.58 7.51
CA PRO A 446 26.93 18.40 7.15
C PRO A 446 27.19 16.96 6.64
N GLY A 447 27.65 16.84 5.39
CA GLY A 447 27.88 15.53 4.77
C GLY A 447 26.61 14.76 4.34
N GLY A 448 25.44 15.41 4.35
CA GLY A 448 24.16 14.85 3.89
C GLY A 448 23.53 13.79 4.80
N ARG A 449 24.16 13.52 5.96
CA ARG A 449 23.69 12.58 6.99
C ARG A 449 23.29 13.33 8.24
N CYS A 450 22.33 12.80 8.99
CA CYS A 450 21.83 13.45 10.21
C CYS A 450 21.48 12.43 11.31
N SER A 451 21.33 12.95 12.53
CA SER A 451 20.72 12.17 13.61
C SER A 451 19.20 12.10 13.47
N CYS A 452 18.57 11.10 14.08
CA CYS A 452 17.12 10.94 14.05
C CYS A 452 16.42 12.14 14.70
N LEU A 453 16.96 12.71 15.78
CA LEU A 453 16.36 13.89 16.41
C LEU A 453 16.48 15.14 15.54
N GLN A 454 17.66 15.37 14.96
CA GLN A 454 17.88 16.46 14.01
C GLN A 454 16.88 16.37 12.86
N TYR A 455 16.68 15.16 12.35
CA TYR A 455 15.74 14.91 11.26
C TYR A 455 14.29 15.14 11.67
N VAL A 456 13.84 14.67 12.83
CA VAL A 456 12.47 14.90 13.33
C VAL A 456 12.22 16.40 13.55
N SER A 457 13.22 17.14 14.01
CA SER A 457 13.16 18.60 14.16
C SER A 457 13.07 19.32 12.81
N ALA A 458 13.87 18.91 11.83
CA ALA A 458 13.78 19.40 10.45
C ALA A 458 12.41 19.09 9.80
N LEU A 459 11.85 17.92 10.11
CA LEU A 459 10.54 17.51 9.64
C LEU A 459 9.42 18.39 10.21
N LEU A 460 9.50 18.76 11.49
CA LEU A 460 8.57 19.72 12.10
C LEU A 460 8.64 21.08 11.40
N ALA A 461 9.85 21.58 11.14
CA ALA A 461 10.06 22.84 10.43
C ALA A 461 9.49 22.79 9.00
N ALA A 462 9.68 21.69 8.28
CA ALA A 462 9.12 21.48 6.94
C ALA A 462 7.57 21.47 6.95
N VAL A 463 6.95 20.86 7.96
CA VAL A 463 5.49 20.89 8.14
C VAL A 463 4.98 22.33 8.33
N GLN A 464 5.68 23.12 9.16
CA GLN A 464 5.32 24.51 9.41
C GLN A 464 5.47 25.38 8.14
N ALA A 465 6.54 25.18 7.38
CA ALA A 465 6.77 25.87 6.11
C ALA A 465 5.67 25.54 5.08
N GLU A 466 5.37 24.25 4.87
CA GLU A 466 4.31 23.81 3.95
C GLU A 466 2.92 24.35 4.36
N ARG A 467 2.65 24.48 5.67
CA ARG A 467 1.43 25.14 6.16
C ARG A 467 1.41 26.63 5.84
N ALA A 468 2.52 27.34 6.04
CA ALA A 468 2.62 28.76 5.72
C ALA A 468 2.39 29.00 4.22
N ASP A 469 3.02 28.20 3.36
CA ASP A 469 2.86 28.29 1.91
C ASP A 469 1.39 28.08 1.50
N ARG A 470 0.71 27.08 2.07
CA ARG A 470 -0.72 26.86 1.81
C ARG A 470 -1.61 28.00 2.29
N ALA A 471 -1.30 28.59 3.44
CA ALA A 471 -2.03 29.74 3.95
C ALA A 471 -1.92 30.93 2.98
N THR A 472 -0.72 31.20 2.45
CA THR A 472 -0.53 32.27 1.45
C THR A 472 -1.35 32.05 0.18
N LEU A 473 -1.35 30.82 -0.37
CA LEU A 473 -2.14 30.45 -1.55
C LEU A 473 -3.65 30.58 -1.31
N SER A 474 -4.14 30.25 -0.11
CA SER A 474 -5.56 30.40 0.24
C SER A 474 -5.98 31.86 0.41
N SER A 475 -5.09 32.72 0.92
CA SER A 475 -5.37 34.15 1.13
C SER A 475 -5.25 35.00 -0.15
N GLY A 476 -4.47 34.56 -1.14
CA GLY A 476 -4.24 35.26 -2.40
C GLY A 476 -5.36 35.15 -3.44
N GLY A 477 -6.41 34.35 -3.18
CA GLY A 477 -7.53 34.13 -4.09
C GLY A 477 -8.70 35.12 -3.96
N HIS A 478 -8.54 36.22 -3.21
CA HIS A 478 -9.61 37.19 -2.91
C HIS A 478 -9.24 38.67 -3.19
N THR A 479 -8.36 38.94 -4.14
CA THR A 479 -8.07 40.32 -4.60
C THR A 479 -8.44 40.54 -6.04
#